data_AF-A0A837I3N3-F1
#
_entry.id   AF-A0A837I3N3-F1
#
_cell.length_a   1.000
_cell.length_b   1.000
_cell.length_c   1.000
_cell.angle_alpha   90.00
_cell.angle_beta   90.00
_cell.angle_gamma   90.00
#
_symmetry.space_group_name_H-M   'P 1'
#
loop_
_entity.id
_entity.type
_entity.pdbx_description
1 polymer ?
#
loop_
_entity_poly.entity_id
_entity_poly.type
_entity_poly.pdbx_seq_one_letter_code
_entity_poly.pdbx_strand_id
1 'polypeptide(L)'
;MSESSKLSKLSKLSLIGLLVFVFFIAQAQTTGNATLSLVKDKSSDLFVLTFGDPEGIQSFALEFSTDKPPYSGDLGGCPKSRKIDNIGAVNDSDLAKTVKGRIVDCRGGETEFEISSTDASGRAQVKKLSKEPPPPATAPTPSVVAPTPAPTSVEPKKELKYPIAELGNCSSEESCKKYCDGPANMERCVAFAEEHNLIPREEIERGKKFIEVVKSGGGPGGCKTEATCESYCNDIGKIDECVKFAEDHGFLSERELSEAKKVKAALDAGKKFPGDCRNKKACEAYCQSPEHIDECFAFAKESGFMSEQELQEAEKFIPLMKQGKTPGGCKTKEACEAFCEDENNFDTCVAFAEEAGLLSDQEKEIIKKTGGKGPGGCRGRACQTFCQNPANQEVCLAFAKDNGLISEEDLKRAEEGMKFMRESLENADPGVKECVEKIIGAPGISGQEPGKNLSFGGPEIGEKMRECIESMLPEEMRGQFKFEGSGFEGPGGCKSREECEAYCTSNPEACGFGGGDFPTDPGTSFLECVSKGMSASYVCGINGKGAPSGVETTYFNECHAKQQGTEILHEGVCIRNGQPDKPCSDIADPVCGNDNNTWVSACHAEDQGGGVQYEGVCKGPGGGGGGD
;
A
#
# COMPACT_ATOMS: atom_id res chain seq x y z
N MET A 1 56.68 43.87 10.63
CA MET A 1 57.36 44.32 9.40
C MET A 1 57.68 43.10 8.56
N SER A 2 57.25 43.15 7.30
CA SER A 2 57.70 42.37 6.13
C SER A 2 57.45 40.84 6.15
N GLU A 3 56.46 40.32 5.42
CA GLU A 3 56.37 40.15 3.96
C GLU A 3 57.24 39.03 3.37
N SER A 4 56.56 38.20 2.56
CA SER A 4 56.93 37.80 1.20
C SER A 4 58.33 37.21 1.02
N SER A 5 58.52 36.03 0.43
CA SER A 5 58.13 35.72 -0.95
C SER A 5 58.81 34.38 -1.29
N LYS A 6 58.09 33.38 -1.82
CA LYS A 6 57.73 33.19 -3.24
C LYS A 6 58.89 32.64 -4.08
N LEU A 7 58.50 31.65 -4.92
CA LEU A 7 59.17 31.14 -6.11
C LEU A 7 60.36 30.17 -5.90
N SER A 8 60.51 29.08 -6.63
CA SER A 8 59.70 28.49 -7.70
C SER A 8 60.40 27.24 -8.23
N LYS A 9 59.61 26.29 -8.78
CA LYS A 9 59.90 25.50 -9.99
C LYS A 9 61.07 24.49 -9.88
N LEU A 10 61.06 23.32 -10.51
CA LEU A 10 60.09 22.50 -11.22
C LEU A 10 60.86 21.21 -11.54
N SER A 11 60.11 20.11 -11.72
CA SER A 11 60.37 19.09 -12.75
C SER A 11 61.26 17.87 -12.44
N LYS A 12 60.54 16.74 -12.24
CA LYS A 12 60.70 15.43 -12.92
C LYS A 12 61.90 14.55 -12.50
N LEU A 13 61.84 13.22 -12.38
CA LEU A 13 60.86 12.17 -12.72
C LEU A 13 61.32 10.83 -12.08
N SER A 14 60.40 9.90 -11.85
CA SER A 14 60.56 8.41 -11.93
C SER A 14 61.41 7.70 -10.85
N LEU A 15 61.08 6.52 -10.29
CA LEU A 15 60.00 5.55 -10.48
C LEU A 15 60.21 4.40 -9.43
N ILE A 16 59.13 3.70 -9.03
CA ILE A 16 59.09 2.32 -8.43
C ILE A 16 59.54 2.21 -6.95
N GLY A 17 58.81 1.58 -6.00
CA GLY A 17 57.69 0.66 -6.10
C GLY A 17 57.03 0.40 -4.74
N LEU A 18 55.93 -0.34 -4.85
CA LEU A 18 54.73 -0.41 -4.02
C LEU A 18 54.85 -1.44 -2.88
N LEU A 19 54.35 -1.11 -1.68
CA LEU A 19 53.43 -1.97 -0.92
C LEU A 19 52.76 -1.17 0.23
N VAL A 20 51.43 -1.21 0.18
CA VAL A 20 50.42 -0.42 0.90
C VAL A 20 49.57 -1.39 1.73
N PHE A 21 48.79 -0.82 2.66
CA PHE A 21 47.65 -1.34 3.46
C PHE A 21 48.03 -1.77 4.88
N VAL A 22 47.43 -1.24 5.95
CA VAL A 22 46.02 -0.81 6.15
C VAL A 22 45.98 0.31 7.21
N PHE A 23 45.26 1.42 6.99
CA PHE A 23 44.22 1.98 7.88
C PHE A 23 43.69 3.34 7.40
N PHE A 24 42.35 3.47 7.40
CA PHE A 24 41.49 4.64 7.22
C PHE A 24 41.44 5.33 5.85
N ILE A 25 40.26 5.31 5.21
CA ILE A 25 39.43 6.48 4.85
C ILE A 25 38.02 5.95 4.53
N ALA A 26 37.05 6.27 5.37
CA ALA A 26 35.66 6.45 4.96
C ALA A 26 35.51 7.92 4.54
N GLN A 27 34.61 8.18 3.60
CA GLN A 27 34.34 9.43 2.84
C GLN A 27 34.91 9.38 1.41
N ALA A 28 34.21 8.66 0.52
CA ALA A 28 34.22 8.96 -0.90
C ALA A 28 32.85 9.55 -1.26
N GLN A 29 32.87 10.85 -1.55
CA GLN A 29 31.74 11.64 -2.06
C GLN A 29 31.46 11.21 -3.50
N THR A 30 30.24 10.77 -3.80
CA THR A 30 29.81 10.46 -5.17
C THR A 30 29.18 11.70 -5.79
N THR A 31 29.93 12.42 -6.63
CA THR A 31 29.34 13.40 -7.55
C THR A 31 28.66 12.63 -8.68
N GLY A 32 27.33 12.69 -8.79
CA GLY A 32 26.60 11.95 -9.82
C GLY A 32 26.95 12.42 -11.24
N ASN A 33 26.81 11.53 -12.22
CA ASN A 33 27.19 11.76 -13.62
C ASN A 33 26.00 12.09 -14.53
N ALA A 34 24.87 12.46 -13.95
CA ALA A 34 23.64 12.63 -14.69
C ALA A 34 23.71 13.76 -15.72
N THR A 35 22.85 13.63 -16.72
CA THR A 35 22.56 14.57 -17.79
C THR A 35 21.07 14.87 -17.80
N LEU A 36 20.70 16.12 -18.09
CA LEU A 36 19.32 16.58 -18.14
C LEU A 36 19.14 17.54 -19.31
N SER A 37 18.04 17.41 -20.03
CA SER A 37 17.63 18.32 -21.10
C SER A 37 16.11 18.52 -21.06
N LEU A 38 15.67 19.74 -21.32
CA LEU A 38 14.26 20.11 -21.34
C LEU A 38 13.98 20.90 -22.62
N VAL A 39 13.02 20.44 -23.42
CA VAL A 39 12.73 21.02 -24.75
C VAL A 39 11.23 21.26 -24.91
N LYS A 40 10.84 22.48 -25.25
CA LYS A 40 9.46 22.86 -25.53
C LYS A 40 9.02 22.30 -26.88
N ASP A 41 7.94 21.54 -26.89
CA ASP A 41 7.28 21.08 -28.10
C ASP A 41 6.42 22.21 -28.68
N LYS A 42 6.83 22.70 -29.85
CA LYS A 42 6.17 23.81 -30.56
C LYS A 42 4.74 23.50 -31.01
N SER A 43 4.35 22.22 -31.04
CA SER A 43 3.00 21.79 -31.45
C SER A 43 1.99 21.74 -30.30
N SER A 44 2.44 21.58 -29.06
CA SER A 44 1.60 21.37 -27.87
C SER A 44 1.79 22.40 -26.76
N ASP A 45 2.80 23.28 -26.86
CA ASP A 45 3.23 24.23 -25.81
C ASP A 45 3.69 23.56 -24.49
N LEU A 46 3.83 22.22 -24.49
CA LEU A 46 4.31 21.39 -23.39
C LEU A 46 5.81 21.10 -23.53
N PHE A 47 6.44 20.62 -22.46
CA PHE A 47 7.86 20.29 -22.46
C PHE A 47 8.11 18.79 -22.54
N VAL A 48 9.26 18.45 -23.12
CA VAL A 48 9.85 17.11 -23.15
C VAL A 48 11.09 17.14 -22.28
N LEU A 49 11.07 16.40 -21.16
CA LEU A 49 12.21 16.23 -20.27
C LEU A 49 12.91 14.93 -20.63
N THR A 50 14.21 14.99 -20.92
CA THR A 50 15.06 13.83 -21.15
C THR A 50 16.24 13.87 -20.21
N PHE A 51 16.47 12.81 -19.46
CA PHE A 51 17.53 12.71 -18.48
C PHE A 51 18.17 11.33 -18.51
N GLY A 52 19.45 11.25 -18.15
CA GLY A 52 20.21 10.01 -18.19
C GLY A 52 21.39 10.04 -17.23
N ASP A 53 21.64 8.92 -16.58
CA ASP A 53 22.80 8.69 -15.72
C ASP A 53 23.41 7.32 -16.07
N PRO A 54 24.75 7.21 -16.28
CA PRO A 54 25.39 5.93 -16.57
C PRO A 54 25.13 4.87 -15.49
N GLU A 55 24.90 5.31 -14.25
CA GLU A 55 24.75 4.45 -13.08
C GLU A 55 23.29 4.09 -12.79
N GLY A 56 22.38 4.50 -13.70
CA GLY A 56 20.94 4.30 -13.57
C GLY A 56 20.30 5.39 -12.72
N ILE A 57 19.09 5.78 -13.09
CA ILE A 57 18.35 6.83 -12.40
C ILE A 57 17.39 6.18 -11.40
N GLN A 58 17.54 6.52 -10.12
CA GLN A 58 16.63 6.08 -9.07
C GLN A 58 15.43 7.02 -8.96
N SER A 59 15.68 8.33 -8.98
CA SER A 59 14.64 9.34 -8.91
C SER A 59 15.09 10.65 -9.54
N PHE A 60 14.12 11.49 -9.89
CA PHE A 60 14.36 12.84 -10.36
C PHE A 60 13.38 13.82 -9.71
N ALA A 61 13.77 15.09 -9.62
CA ALA A 61 12.91 16.18 -9.18
C ALA A 61 13.23 17.47 -9.94
N LEU A 62 12.19 18.21 -10.34
CA LEU A 62 12.26 19.60 -10.76
C LEU A 62 11.58 20.44 -9.68
N GLU A 63 12.36 21.21 -8.95
CA GLU A 63 11.90 22.11 -7.90
C GLU A 63 11.72 23.52 -8.49
N PHE A 64 10.55 24.10 -8.26
CA PHE A 64 10.20 25.43 -8.76
C PHE A 64 10.44 26.48 -7.67
N SER A 65 10.86 27.69 -8.07
CA SER A 65 11.05 28.82 -7.14
C SER A 65 9.71 29.49 -6.72
N THR A 66 8.58 28.89 -7.05
CA THR A 66 7.20 29.32 -6.73
C THR A 66 6.52 28.24 -5.90
N ASP A 67 5.35 28.49 -5.32
CA ASP A 67 4.59 27.53 -4.48
C ASP A 67 4.03 26.31 -5.27
N LYS A 68 4.59 26.01 -6.46
CA LYS A 68 4.25 24.82 -7.24
C LYS A 68 4.94 23.60 -6.64
N PRO A 69 4.24 22.46 -6.51
CA PRO A 69 4.86 21.23 -6.04
C PRO A 69 5.98 20.81 -7.00
N PRO A 70 7.06 20.18 -6.48
CA PRO A 70 8.14 19.72 -7.32
C PRO A 70 7.64 18.65 -8.28
N TYR A 71 8.00 18.77 -9.56
CA TYR A 71 7.73 17.73 -10.54
C TYR A 71 8.78 16.65 -10.38
N SER A 72 8.42 15.58 -9.66
CA SER A 72 9.34 14.51 -9.27
C SER A 72 8.75 13.14 -9.55
N GLY A 73 9.62 12.14 -9.56
CA GLY A 73 9.19 10.75 -9.70
C GLY A 73 10.31 9.78 -9.40
N ASP A 74 9.95 8.68 -8.75
CA ASP A 74 10.81 7.53 -8.55
C ASP A 74 10.71 6.61 -9.78
N LEU A 75 11.87 6.20 -10.29
CA LEU A 75 11.97 5.30 -11.43
C LEU A 75 12.36 3.91 -10.94
N GLY A 76 11.36 3.03 -10.86
CA GLY A 76 11.59 1.61 -10.64
C GLY A 76 12.47 1.02 -11.75
N GLY A 77 13.41 0.13 -11.39
CA GLY A 77 14.26 -0.58 -12.35
C GLY A 77 15.51 0.16 -12.82
N CYS A 78 15.87 1.31 -12.23
CA CYS A 78 17.15 2.00 -12.47
C CYS A 78 17.50 2.26 -13.95
N PRO A 79 16.59 2.84 -14.77
CA PRO A 79 16.86 3.07 -16.18
C PRO A 79 18.02 4.05 -16.38
N LYS A 80 18.92 3.76 -17.32
CA LYS A 80 20.06 4.65 -17.67
C LYS A 80 19.64 5.95 -18.36
N SER A 81 18.45 5.97 -18.94
CA SER A 81 17.85 7.16 -19.54
C SER A 81 16.34 7.10 -19.48
N ARG A 82 15.70 8.25 -19.29
CA ARG A 82 14.25 8.40 -19.34
C ARG A 82 13.89 9.63 -20.15
N LYS A 83 12.86 9.49 -20.99
CA LYS A 83 12.22 10.58 -21.70
C LYS A 83 10.77 10.66 -21.24
N ILE A 84 10.35 11.84 -20.85
CA ILE A 84 8.99 12.15 -20.43
C ILE A 84 8.47 13.26 -21.33
N ASP A 85 7.45 12.92 -22.11
CA ASP A 85 6.77 13.83 -23.02
C ASP A 85 5.56 14.48 -22.33
N ASN A 86 5.06 15.58 -22.89
CA ASN A 86 3.85 16.28 -22.45
C ASN A 86 3.88 16.84 -21.00
N ILE A 87 5.04 17.36 -20.57
CA ILE A 87 5.17 17.99 -19.26
C ILE A 87 4.55 19.38 -19.30
N GLY A 88 3.38 19.52 -18.67
CA GLY A 88 2.72 20.81 -18.42
C GLY A 88 3.08 21.46 -17.09
N ALA A 89 3.87 20.79 -16.24
CA ALA A 89 4.28 21.29 -14.93
C ALA A 89 5.26 22.47 -15.01
N VAL A 90 6.00 22.58 -16.13
CA VAL A 90 6.98 23.66 -16.37
C VAL A 90 6.42 24.61 -17.42
N ASN A 91 6.48 25.91 -17.18
CA ASN A 91 6.16 26.94 -18.17
C ASN A 91 7.27 28.00 -18.30
N ASP A 92 7.15 28.89 -19.28
CA ASP A 92 8.17 29.92 -19.55
C ASP A 92 8.35 30.90 -18.36
N SER A 93 7.33 31.12 -17.54
CA SER A 93 7.40 31.94 -16.32
C SER A 93 8.20 31.27 -15.21
N ASP A 94 8.10 29.94 -15.09
CA ASP A 94 8.90 29.16 -14.15
C ASP A 94 10.38 29.16 -14.56
N LEU A 95 10.66 28.96 -15.86
CA LEU A 95 12.02 29.01 -16.41
C LEU A 95 12.67 30.39 -16.29
N ALA A 96 11.89 31.47 -16.31
CA ALA A 96 12.38 32.82 -16.05
C ALA A 96 12.83 33.02 -14.59
N LYS A 97 12.27 32.24 -13.64
CA LYS A 97 12.63 32.27 -12.21
C LYS A 97 13.69 31.24 -11.84
N THR A 98 14.20 30.48 -12.81
CA THR A 98 15.13 29.35 -12.63
C THR A 98 14.48 28.18 -11.88
N VAL A 99 14.53 27.00 -12.49
CA VAL A 99 14.04 25.72 -11.95
C VAL A 99 15.24 24.87 -11.55
N LYS A 100 15.22 24.26 -10.36
CA LYS A 100 16.29 23.37 -9.90
C LYS A 100 15.96 21.94 -10.29
N GLY A 101 16.83 21.29 -11.04
CA GLY A 101 16.74 19.85 -11.33
C GLY A 101 17.61 19.06 -10.37
N ARG A 102 17.13 17.91 -9.91
CA ARG A 102 17.88 16.95 -9.10
C ARG A 102 17.68 15.56 -9.69
N ILE A 103 18.76 14.81 -9.83
CA ILE A 103 18.73 13.40 -10.23
C ILE A 103 19.52 12.61 -9.20
N VAL A 104 18.89 11.59 -8.62
CA VAL A 104 19.54 10.61 -7.75
C VAL A 104 19.79 9.36 -8.56
N ASP A 105 21.06 8.94 -8.62
CA ASP A 105 21.46 7.70 -9.25
C ASP A 105 21.21 6.50 -8.33
N CYS A 106 21.21 5.29 -8.89
CA CYS A 106 20.92 4.08 -8.13
C CYS A 106 21.99 3.64 -7.13
N ARG A 107 23.11 4.36 -7.05
CA ARG A 107 24.11 4.21 -5.99
C ARG A 107 23.97 5.29 -4.92
N GLY A 108 22.92 6.10 -4.98
CA GLY A 108 22.67 7.22 -4.07
C GLY A 108 23.53 8.46 -4.37
N GLY A 109 24.22 8.51 -5.51
CA GLY A 109 24.89 9.71 -5.97
C GLY A 109 23.89 10.74 -6.50
N GLU A 110 24.15 12.00 -6.22
CA GLU A 110 23.23 13.08 -6.54
C GLU A 110 23.85 14.05 -7.56
N THR A 111 23.05 14.46 -8.55
CA THR A 111 23.40 15.50 -9.51
C THR A 111 22.36 16.60 -9.51
N GLU A 112 22.78 17.84 -9.27
CA GLU A 112 21.91 19.02 -9.32
C GLU A 112 22.12 19.82 -10.61
N PHE A 113 21.06 20.51 -11.06
CA PHE A 113 21.01 21.32 -12.27
C PHE A 113 20.25 22.62 -12.01
N GLU A 114 20.64 23.69 -12.70
CA GLU A 114 19.83 24.90 -12.87
C GLU A 114 19.28 24.93 -14.30
N ILE A 115 17.98 25.10 -14.44
CA ILE A 115 17.26 25.14 -15.72
C ILE A 115 16.65 26.53 -15.88
N SER A 116 16.95 27.21 -16.98
CA SER A 116 16.46 28.55 -17.27
C SER A 116 15.98 28.69 -18.72
N SER A 117 15.48 29.87 -19.06
CA SER A 117 14.98 30.35 -20.37
C SER A 117 15.26 29.46 -21.60
N THR A 118 14.27 29.30 -22.46
CA THR A 118 14.42 28.59 -23.74
C THR A 118 15.12 29.43 -24.82
N ASP A 119 15.91 28.78 -25.67
CA ASP A 119 16.44 29.37 -26.90
C ASP A 119 15.38 29.44 -28.03
N ALA A 120 15.75 29.99 -29.20
CA ALA A 120 14.87 30.10 -30.37
C ALA A 120 14.38 28.74 -30.93
N SER A 121 15.05 27.64 -30.56
CA SER A 121 14.65 26.27 -30.91
C SER A 121 13.69 25.64 -29.90
N GLY A 122 13.46 26.29 -28.75
CA GLY A 122 12.62 25.80 -27.65
C GLY A 122 13.40 24.99 -26.61
N ARG A 123 14.74 24.90 -26.71
CA ARG A 123 15.56 24.17 -25.73
C ARG A 123 15.86 25.05 -24.53
N ALA A 124 15.53 24.58 -23.33
CA ALA A 124 15.89 25.26 -22.08
C ALA A 124 17.40 25.21 -21.86
N GLN A 125 17.95 26.27 -21.28
CA GLN A 125 19.35 26.29 -20.86
C GLN A 125 19.48 25.47 -19.58
N VAL A 126 20.33 24.43 -19.58
CA VAL A 126 20.57 23.57 -18.42
C VAL A 126 22.04 23.67 -18.01
N LYS A 127 22.28 24.02 -16.75
CA LYS A 127 23.61 24.12 -16.15
C LYS A 127 23.74 23.10 -15.03
N LYS A 128 24.63 22.12 -15.17
CA LYS A 128 24.97 21.16 -14.10
C LYS A 128 25.71 21.90 -12.98
N LEU A 129 25.20 21.77 -11.76
CA LEU A 129 25.84 22.31 -10.56
C LEU A 129 26.86 21.30 -10.04
N SER A 130 28.06 21.78 -9.76
CA SER A 130 29.12 21.03 -9.09
C SER A 130 29.38 21.70 -7.75
N LYS A 131 29.36 20.94 -6.64
CA LYS A 131 29.69 21.48 -5.31
C LYS A 131 31.14 21.96 -5.31
N GLU A 132 31.35 23.26 -5.20
CA GLU A 132 32.67 23.86 -4.93
C GLU A 132 33.09 23.52 -3.48
N PRO A 133 34.39 23.27 -3.20
CA PRO A 133 34.83 22.89 -1.86
C PRO A 133 34.56 24.03 -0.86
N PRO A 134 33.99 23.74 0.33
CA PRO A 134 33.68 24.79 1.30
C PRO A 134 34.95 25.37 1.93
N PRO A 135 35.00 26.70 2.20
CA PRO A 135 35.99 27.28 3.11
C PRO A 135 35.78 26.76 4.55
N PRO A 136 36.83 26.80 5.41
CA PRO A 136 36.84 26.10 6.68
C PRO A 136 35.76 26.59 7.67
N ALA A 137 35.27 25.61 8.43
CA ALA A 137 34.04 25.61 9.22
C ALA A 137 33.91 26.68 10.31
N THR A 138 32.66 27.14 10.49
CA THR A 138 32.08 27.48 11.78
C THR A 138 30.85 26.61 12.02
N ALA A 139 30.82 25.92 13.15
CA ALA A 139 29.71 25.11 13.66
C ALA A 139 28.97 25.88 14.78
N PRO A 140 27.84 25.40 15.34
CA PRO A 140 26.70 24.68 14.73
C PRO A 140 25.34 25.28 15.18
N THR A 141 24.23 24.83 14.56
CA THR A 141 23.02 24.44 15.31
C THR A 141 22.20 23.41 14.51
N PRO A 142 21.61 22.40 15.17
CA PRO A 142 21.02 21.24 14.52
C PRO A 142 19.54 21.47 14.20
N SER A 143 19.11 21.10 12.98
CA SER A 143 17.71 20.78 12.70
C SER A 143 17.62 19.43 12.02
N VAL A 144 16.64 18.68 12.49
CA VAL A 144 16.47 17.24 12.42
C VAL A 144 16.10 16.80 11.00
N VAL A 145 16.81 15.79 10.50
CA VAL A 145 16.52 15.05 9.27
C VAL A 145 15.38 14.09 9.56
N ALA A 146 14.32 14.12 8.74
CA ALA A 146 13.23 13.15 8.79
C ALA A 146 13.71 11.77 8.27
N PRO A 147 13.33 10.65 8.90
CA PRO A 147 13.71 9.32 8.44
C PRO A 147 12.87 8.89 7.23
N THR A 148 13.59 8.40 6.22
CA THR A 148 13.10 7.68 5.05
C THR A 148 12.30 6.43 5.45
N PRO A 149 11.14 6.13 4.85
CA PRO A 149 10.46 4.85 5.06
C PRO A 149 11.26 3.70 4.46
N ALA A 150 11.27 2.57 5.17
CA ALA A 150 11.97 1.35 4.79
C ALA A 150 11.40 0.77 3.48
N PRO A 151 12.26 0.22 2.61
CA PRO A 151 11.84 -0.40 1.36
C PRO A 151 11.08 -1.70 1.62
N THR A 152 9.89 -1.82 1.03
CA THR A 152 9.23 -3.10 0.79
C THR A 152 10.19 -4.00 0.04
N SER A 153 10.37 -5.23 0.53
CA SER A 153 11.28 -6.23 -0.05
C SER A 153 10.83 -6.64 -1.45
N VAL A 154 11.31 -5.92 -2.46
CA VAL A 154 11.25 -6.37 -3.85
C VAL A 154 12.50 -7.20 -4.10
N GLU A 155 12.32 -8.49 -4.38
CA GLU A 155 13.42 -9.37 -4.77
C GLU A 155 14.22 -8.76 -5.94
N PRO A 156 15.55 -8.87 -5.93
CA PRO A 156 16.39 -8.27 -6.96
C PRO A 156 16.09 -8.90 -8.32
N LYS A 157 15.54 -8.11 -9.26
CA LYS A 157 15.35 -8.52 -10.66
C LYS A 157 16.68 -9.00 -11.24
N LYS A 158 16.69 -10.21 -11.78
CA LYS A 158 17.87 -10.86 -12.36
C LYS A 158 18.39 -10.05 -13.56
N GLU A 159 19.66 -9.65 -13.52
CA GLU A 159 20.28 -8.85 -14.59
C GLU A 159 20.40 -9.70 -15.88
N LEU A 160 19.65 -9.32 -16.93
CA LEU A 160 19.61 -10.04 -18.21
C LEU A 160 20.81 -9.65 -19.09
N LYS A 161 21.46 -10.65 -19.70
CA LYS A 161 22.57 -10.45 -20.64
C LYS A 161 22.05 -10.41 -22.08
N TYR A 162 22.26 -9.28 -22.74
CA TYR A 162 21.90 -9.08 -24.15
C TYR A 162 23.08 -9.43 -25.08
N PRO A 163 22.82 -9.86 -26.32
CA PRO A 163 21.51 -10.12 -26.91
C PRO A 163 20.86 -11.42 -26.38
N ILE A 164 19.53 -11.43 -26.26
CA ILE A 164 18.78 -12.60 -25.77
C ILE A 164 18.46 -13.49 -26.98
N ALA A 165 19.17 -14.61 -27.10
CA ALA A 165 19.09 -15.49 -28.26
C ALA A 165 17.67 -16.09 -28.42
N GLU A 166 17.03 -16.42 -27.31
CA GLU A 166 15.70 -17.04 -27.22
C GLU A 166 14.59 -16.11 -27.74
N LEU A 167 14.78 -14.80 -27.61
CA LEU A 167 13.84 -13.76 -28.02
C LEU A 167 14.26 -13.09 -29.34
N GLY A 168 14.82 -13.89 -30.26
CA GLY A 168 15.17 -13.42 -31.60
C GLY A 168 16.44 -12.57 -31.66
N ASN A 169 17.37 -12.76 -30.72
CA ASN A 169 18.61 -11.96 -30.57
C ASN A 169 18.34 -10.46 -30.34
N CYS A 170 17.27 -10.13 -29.61
CA CYS A 170 16.99 -8.77 -29.23
C CYS A 170 18.13 -8.22 -28.35
N SER A 171 18.63 -7.02 -28.67
CA SER A 171 19.85 -6.43 -28.10
C SER A 171 19.61 -5.45 -26.94
N SER A 172 18.34 -5.18 -26.63
CA SER A 172 17.89 -4.29 -25.56
C SER A 172 16.47 -4.64 -25.12
N GLU A 173 16.08 -4.22 -23.92
CA GLU A 173 14.73 -4.38 -23.39
C GLU A 173 13.66 -3.91 -24.39
N GLU A 174 13.82 -2.72 -24.96
CA GLU A 174 12.88 -2.16 -25.96
C GLU A 174 12.76 -3.04 -27.21
N SER A 175 13.89 -3.57 -27.71
CA SER A 175 13.88 -4.47 -28.87
C SER A 175 13.23 -5.82 -28.54
N CYS A 176 13.38 -6.31 -27.31
CA CYS A 176 12.74 -7.54 -26.84
C CYS A 176 11.24 -7.32 -26.64
N LYS A 177 10.82 -6.18 -26.09
CA LYS A 177 9.41 -5.82 -25.96
C LYS A 177 8.74 -5.80 -27.33
N LYS A 178 9.32 -5.10 -28.29
CA LYS A 178 8.81 -5.06 -29.67
C LYS A 178 8.73 -6.44 -30.32
N TYR A 179 9.68 -7.32 -30.02
CA TYR A 179 9.65 -8.71 -30.46
C TYR A 179 8.48 -9.47 -29.83
N CYS A 180 8.27 -9.30 -28.52
CA CYS A 180 7.23 -9.94 -27.74
C CYS A 180 5.81 -9.41 -28.00
N ASP A 181 5.68 -8.17 -28.46
CA ASP A 181 4.40 -7.59 -28.91
C ASP A 181 3.86 -8.31 -30.17
N GLY A 182 4.70 -9.07 -30.87
CA GLY A 182 4.27 -9.92 -31.98
C GLY A 182 3.44 -11.11 -31.50
N PRO A 183 2.20 -11.33 -32.00
CA PRO A 183 1.33 -12.41 -31.53
C PRO A 183 1.94 -13.82 -31.76
N ALA A 184 2.82 -13.97 -32.75
CA ALA A 184 3.54 -15.22 -33.00
C ALA A 184 4.65 -15.52 -31.97
N ASN A 185 5.05 -14.52 -31.17
CA ASN A 185 6.15 -14.61 -30.21
C ASN A 185 5.68 -14.61 -28.75
N MET A 186 4.38 -14.43 -28.49
CA MET A 186 3.85 -14.34 -27.12
C MET A 186 4.20 -15.55 -26.26
N GLU A 187 4.04 -16.77 -26.79
CA GLU A 187 4.28 -18.02 -26.03
C GLU A 187 5.73 -18.14 -25.55
N ARG A 188 6.71 -17.81 -26.41
CA ARG A 188 8.13 -17.81 -26.01
C ARG A 188 8.47 -16.68 -25.05
N CYS A 189 7.83 -15.52 -25.20
CA CYS A 189 8.08 -14.39 -24.33
C CYS A 189 7.53 -14.60 -22.93
N VAL A 190 6.33 -15.19 -22.81
CA VAL A 190 5.76 -15.57 -21.51
C VAL A 190 6.60 -16.66 -20.86
N ALA A 191 7.02 -17.69 -21.61
CA ALA A 191 7.91 -18.73 -21.08
C ALA A 191 9.26 -18.17 -20.59
N PHE A 192 9.86 -17.24 -21.36
CA PHE A 192 11.09 -16.57 -20.94
C PHE A 192 10.88 -15.71 -19.69
N ALA A 193 9.77 -14.97 -19.61
CA ALA A 193 9.46 -14.15 -18.46
C ALA A 193 9.19 -14.98 -17.19
N GLU A 194 8.59 -16.16 -17.33
CA GLU A 194 8.39 -17.14 -16.26
C GLU A 194 9.72 -17.73 -15.78
N GLU A 195 10.56 -18.22 -16.69
CA GLU A 195 11.86 -18.82 -16.37
C GLU A 195 12.81 -17.83 -15.65
N HIS A 196 12.73 -16.56 -16.02
CA HIS A 196 13.58 -15.51 -15.48
C HIS A 196 12.93 -14.69 -14.36
N ASN A 197 11.71 -15.04 -13.93
CA ASN A 197 10.94 -14.31 -12.92
C ASN A 197 10.85 -12.79 -13.21
N LEU A 198 10.60 -12.42 -14.47
CA LEU A 198 10.60 -11.02 -14.91
C LEU A 198 9.29 -10.29 -14.60
N ILE A 199 8.20 -11.05 -14.48
CA ILE A 199 6.87 -10.55 -14.13
C ILE A 199 6.20 -11.49 -13.10
N PRO A 200 5.26 -10.99 -12.29
CA PRO A 200 4.56 -11.80 -11.30
C PRO A 200 3.84 -13.00 -11.91
N ARG A 201 3.72 -14.09 -11.15
CA ARG A 201 3.06 -15.32 -11.59
C ARG A 201 1.62 -15.09 -12.08
N GLU A 202 0.90 -14.16 -11.48
CA GLU A 202 -0.45 -13.80 -11.92
C GLU A 202 -0.48 -13.23 -13.35
N GLU A 203 0.48 -12.37 -13.70
CA GLU A 203 0.60 -11.81 -15.06
C GLU A 203 1.00 -12.90 -16.08
N ILE A 204 1.83 -13.87 -15.68
CA ILE A 204 2.17 -15.03 -16.51
C ILE A 204 0.91 -15.84 -16.85
N GLU A 205 0.09 -16.16 -15.86
CA GLU A 205 -1.14 -16.94 -16.07
C GLU A 205 -2.17 -16.18 -16.92
N ARG A 206 -2.28 -14.86 -16.72
CA ARG A 206 -3.09 -13.99 -17.58
C ARG A 206 -2.59 -13.99 -19.03
N GLY A 207 -1.27 -13.91 -19.23
CA GLY A 207 -0.64 -13.99 -20.55
C GLY A 207 -0.87 -15.34 -21.24
N LYS A 208 -0.77 -16.46 -20.50
CA LYS A 208 -1.07 -17.80 -21.01
C LYS A 208 -2.54 -17.91 -21.46
N LYS A 209 -3.49 -17.40 -20.67
CA LYS A 209 -4.92 -17.34 -21.06
C LYS A 209 -5.12 -16.52 -22.34
N PHE A 210 -4.45 -15.37 -22.47
CA PHE A 210 -4.56 -14.53 -23.67
C PHE A 210 -4.04 -15.21 -24.92
N ILE A 211 -2.94 -15.96 -24.83
CA ILE A 211 -2.40 -16.77 -25.94
C ILE A 211 -3.45 -17.77 -26.45
N GLU A 212 -4.15 -18.45 -25.56
CA GLU A 212 -5.20 -19.42 -25.94
C GLU A 212 -6.38 -18.76 -26.65
N VAL A 213 -6.76 -17.54 -26.24
CA VAL A 213 -7.76 -16.74 -26.96
C VAL A 213 -7.29 -16.38 -28.36
N VAL A 214 -6.05 -15.90 -28.51
CA VAL A 214 -5.51 -15.53 -29.82
C VAL A 214 -5.44 -16.75 -30.76
N LYS A 215 -5.11 -17.93 -30.23
CA LYS A 215 -5.14 -19.20 -30.98
C LYS A 215 -6.55 -19.63 -31.38
N SER A 216 -7.55 -19.34 -30.55
CA SER A 216 -8.94 -19.78 -30.75
C SER A 216 -9.78 -18.86 -31.65
N GLY A 217 -9.21 -17.79 -32.20
CA GLY A 217 -9.91 -16.88 -33.12
C GLY A 217 -9.71 -15.39 -32.83
N GLY A 218 -9.02 -15.04 -31.74
CA GLY A 218 -8.86 -13.66 -31.28
C GLY A 218 -9.90 -13.25 -30.25
N GLY A 219 -9.68 -12.09 -29.61
CA GLY A 219 -10.61 -11.50 -28.64
C GLY A 219 -11.73 -10.70 -29.33
N PRO A 220 -12.40 -9.80 -28.58
CA PRO A 220 -13.49 -8.97 -29.10
C PRO A 220 -13.12 -8.24 -30.40
N GLY A 221 -14.02 -8.25 -31.38
CA GLY A 221 -13.76 -7.68 -32.71
C GLY A 221 -12.66 -8.39 -33.51
N GLY A 222 -12.23 -9.58 -33.09
CA GLY A 222 -11.12 -10.33 -33.69
C GLY A 222 -9.73 -9.77 -33.35
N CYS A 223 -9.62 -9.00 -32.26
CA CYS A 223 -8.36 -8.43 -31.81
C CYS A 223 -7.34 -9.52 -31.46
N LYS A 224 -6.05 -9.28 -31.76
CA LYS A 224 -4.96 -10.28 -31.56
C LYS A 224 -3.86 -9.81 -30.62
N THR A 225 -3.98 -8.58 -30.13
CA THR A 225 -3.03 -7.95 -29.20
C THR A 225 -3.82 -7.21 -28.14
N GLU A 226 -3.27 -7.11 -26.94
CA GLU A 226 -3.89 -6.39 -25.81
C GLU A 226 -4.31 -4.98 -26.21
N ALA A 227 -3.39 -4.18 -26.77
CA ALA A 227 -3.69 -2.81 -27.22
C ALA A 227 -4.85 -2.72 -28.22
N THR A 228 -4.96 -3.68 -29.16
CA THR A 228 -6.08 -3.71 -30.11
C THR A 228 -7.40 -4.12 -29.45
N CYS A 229 -7.35 -5.01 -28.44
CA CYS A 229 -8.53 -5.43 -27.69
C CYS A 229 -9.01 -4.30 -26.77
N GLU A 230 -8.09 -3.64 -26.06
CA GLU A 230 -8.39 -2.45 -25.25
C GLU A 230 -9.00 -1.34 -26.10
N SER A 231 -8.40 -1.03 -27.25
CA SER A 231 -8.93 0.01 -28.14
C SER A 231 -10.34 -0.33 -28.65
N TYR A 232 -10.64 -1.61 -28.90
CA TYR A 232 -11.97 -2.05 -29.31
C TYR A 232 -12.97 -1.94 -28.16
N CYS A 233 -12.60 -2.40 -26.96
CA CYS A 233 -13.44 -2.39 -25.78
C CYS A 233 -13.55 -1.02 -25.10
N ASN A 234 -12.72 -0.06 -25.48
CA ASN A 234 -12.83 1.32 -25.01
C ASN A 234 -14.08 2.02 -25.57
N ASP A 235 -14.73 1.49 -26.62
CA ASP A 235 -16.02 1.98 -27.08
C ASP A 235 -17.15 1.33 -26.29
N ILE A 236 -17.95 2.14 -25.58
CA ILE A 236 -19.10 1.66 -24.81
C ILE A 236 -20.14 0.93 -25.67
N GLY A 237 -20.21 1.24 -26.97
CA GLY A 237 -21.06 0.49 -27.90
C GLY A 237 -20.64 -0.96 -28.10
N LYS A 238 -19.46 -1.36 -27.60
CA LYS A 238 -18.92 -2.73 -27.62
C LYS A 238 -18.98 -3.43 -26.26
N ILE A 239 -19.57 -2.77 -25.25
CA ILE A 239 -19.54 -3.26 -23.87
C ILE A 239 -20.15 -4.65 -23.70
N ASP A 240 -21.21 -4.98 -24.45
CA ASP A 240 -21.85 -6.31 -24.38
C ASP A 240 -20.89 -7.43 -24.77
N GLU A 241 -20.18 -7.25 -25.88
CA GLU A 241 -19.20 -8.22 -26.38
C GLU A 241 -18.00 -8.30 -25.44
N CYS A 242 -17.52 -7.15 -24.97
CA CYS A 242 -16.32 -7.06 -24.14
C CYS A 242 -16.53 -7.59 -22.71
N VAL A 243 -17.68 -7.29 -22.08
CA VAL A 243 -18.04 -7.83 -20.76
C VAL A 243 -18.25 -9.33 -20.85
N LYS A 244 -18.97 -9.80 -21.87
CA LYS A 244 -19.17 -11.24 -22.09
C LYS A 244 -17.84 -11.96 -22.29
N PHE A 245 -16.96 -11.42 -23.12
CA PHE A 245 -15.63 -11.99 -23.33
C PHE A 245 -14.80 -12.01 -22.04
N ALA A 246 -14.80 -10.90 -21.28
CA ALA A 246 -14.08 -10.81 -20.02
C ALA A 246 -14.59 -11.82 -18.99
N GLU A 247 -15.91 -12.04 -18.92
CA GLU A 247 -16.56 -13.03 -18.06
C GLU A 247 -16.25 -14.47 -18.49
N ASP A 248 -16.37 -14.78 -19.79
CA ASP A 248 -16.15 -16.12 -20.33
C ASP A 248 -14.69 -16.59 -20.16
N HIS A 249 -13.73 -15.66 -20.16
CA HIS A 249 -12.29 -15.97 -20.12
C HIS A 249 -11.57 -15.53 -18.82
N GLY A 250 -12.26 -14.84 -17.91
CA GLY A 250 -11.72 -14.38 -16.63
C GLY A 250 -10.56 -13.38 -16.79
N PHE A 251 -10.73 -12.38 -17.66
CA PHE A 251 -9.74 -11.30 -17.87
C PHE A 251 -9.95 -10.07 -16.99
N LEU A 252 -11.12 -9.94 -16.37
CA LEU A 252 -11.41 -8.90 -15.39
C LEU A 252 -11.53 -9.54 -14.01
N SER A 253 -11.02 -8.87 -12.98
CA SER A 253 -11.37 -9.21 -11.60
C SER A 253 -12.87 -9.05 -11.39
N GLU A 254 -13.44 -9.70 -10.38
CA GLU A 254 -14.87 -9.59 -10.11
C GLU A 254 -15.34 -8.15 -9.87
N ARG A 255 -14.51 -7.31 -9.24
CA ARG A 255 -14.79 -5.89 -9.06
C ARG A 255 -14.87 -5.18 -10.40
N GLU A 256 -13.88 -5.37 -11.26
CA GLU A 256 -13.86 -4.76 -12.60
C GLU A 256 -15.02 -5.28 -13.48
N LEU A 257 -15.35 -6.57 -13.36
CA LEU A 257 -16.49 -7.17 -14.05
C LEU A 257 -17.82 -6.61 -13.53
N SER A 258 -17.96 -6.44 -12.22
CA SER A 258 -19.13 -5.81 -11.58
C SER A 258 -19.29 -4.36 -12.03
N GLU A 259 -18.22 -3.57 -12.03
CA GLU A 259 -18.22 -2.19 -12.54
C GLU A 259 -18.59 -2.16 -14.04
N ALA A 260 -18.03 -3.04 -14.85
CA ALA A 260 -18.35 -3.13 -16.28
C ALA A 260 -19.81 -3.56 -16.51
N LYS A 261 -20.36 -4.45 -15.67
CA LYS A 261 -21.78 -4.84 -15.66
C LYS A 261 -22.69 -3.67 -15.28
N LYS A 262 -22.27 -2.78 -14.36
CA LYS A 262 -23.02 -1.54 -14.05
C LYS A 262 -23.06 -0.59 -15.25
N VAL A 263 -21.95 -0.43 -15.97
CA VAL A 263 -21.89 0.35 -17.23
C VAL A 263 -22.83 -0.25 -18.28
N LYS A 264 -22.78 -1.58 -18.46
CA LYS A 264 -23.67 -2.30 -19.36
C LYS A 264 -25.15 -2.11 -18.98
N ALA A 265 -25.50 -2.26 -17.70
CA ALA A 265 -26.87 -2.08 -17.22
C ALA A 265 -27.39 -0.65 -17.42
N ALA A 266 -26.54 0.37 -17.22
CA ALA A 266 -26.89 1.75 -17.53
C ALA A 266 -27.15 1.96 -19.03
N LEU A 267 -26.34 1.34 -19.90
CA LEU A 267 -26.54 1.37 -21.35
C LEU A 267 -27.83 0.65 -21.77
N ASP A 268 -28.08 -0.55 -21.24
CA ASP A 268 -29.29 -1.35 -21.52
C ASP A 268 -30.57 -0.62 -21.09
N ALA A 269 -30.50 0.12 -19.98
CA ALA A 269 -31.57 0.98 -19.49
C ALA A 269 -31.78 2.25 -20.34
N GLY A 270 -30.99 2.45 -21.40
CA GLY A 270 -31.06 3.61 -22.29
C GLY A 270 -30.62 4.92 -21.64
N LYS A 271 -29.84 4.85 -20.56
CA LYS A 271 -29.37 6.03 -19.85
C LYS A 271 -28.38 6.82 -20.71
N LYS A 272 -28.48 8.14 -20.64
CA LYS A 272 -27.47 9.02 -21.24
C LYS A 272 -26.28 9.14 -20.30
N PHE A 273 -25.10 8.88 -20.86
CA PHE A 273 -23.85 9.08 -20.14
C PHE A 273 -23.50 10.56 -20.08
N PRO A 274 -22.83 11.04 -19.01
CA PRO A 274 -22.48 12.44 -18.86
C PRO A 274 -21.76 13.01 -20.09
N GLY A 275 -22.25 14.14 -20.62
CA GLY A 275 -21.67 14.76 -21.82
C GLY A 275 -21.72 13.90 -23.09
N ASP A 276 -22.62 12.90 -23.14
CA ASP A 276 -22.71 11.88 -24.20
C ASP A 276 -21.37 11.15 -24.43
N CYS A 277 -20.56 11.02 -23.36
CA CYS A 277 -19.28 10.33 -23.42
C CYS A 277 -19.45 8.85 -23.81
N ARG A 278 -18.49 8.33 -24.59
CA ARG A 278 -18.54 6.96 -25.13
C ARG A 278 -17.42 6.05 -24.66
N ASN A 279 -16.55 6.54 -23.79
CA ASN A 279 -15.42 5.81 -23.26
C ASN A 279 -15.01 6.38 -21.90
N LYS A 280 -14.33 5.56 -21.10
CA LYS A 280 -13.91 5.91 -19.73
C LYS A 280 -13.20 7.26 -19.65
N LYS A 281 -12.17 7.45 -20.48
CA LYS A 281 -11.36 8.67 -20.50
C LYS A 281 -12.19 9.93 -20.80
N ALA A 282 -13.12 9.84 -21.75
CA ALA A 282 -14.01 10.95 -22.09
C ALA A 282 -14.98 11.28 -20.95
N CYS A 283 -15.56 10.26 -20.31
CA CYS A 283 -16.47 10.44 -19.18
C CYS A 283 -15.75 11.04 -17.98
N GLU A 284 -14.55 10.55 -17.66
CA GLU A 284 -13.72 11.08 -16.57
C GLU A 284 -13.32 12.53 -16.83
N ALA A 285 -12.82 12.84 -18.03
CA ALA A 285 -12.45 14.20 -18.38
C ALA A 285 -13.65 15.17 -18.30
N TYR A 286 -14.85 14.70 -18.67
CA TYR A 286 -16.08 15.48 -18.53
C TYR A 286 -16.42 15.70 -17.05
N CYS A 287 -16.41 14.63 -16.24
CA CYS A 287 -16.77 14.68 -14.82
C CYS A 287 -15.74 15.33 -13.90
N GLN A 288 -14.49 15.50 -14.35
CA GLN A 288 -13.45 16.25 -13.63
C GLN A 288 -13.71 17.76 -13.61
N SER A 289 -14.54 18.28 -14.53
CA SER A 289 -14.92 19.68 -14.53
C SER A 289 -15.96 19.96 -13.44
N PRO A 290 -15.72 20.92 -12.52
CA PRO A 290 -16.66 21.29 -11.48
C PRO A 290 -18.03 21.74 -12.03
N GLU A 291 -18.07 22.24 -13.27
CA GLU A 291 -19.29 22.66 -13.96
C GLU A 291 -20.21 21.48 -14.32
N HIS A 292 -19.66 20.27 -14.41
CA HIS A 292 -20.38 19.05 -14.80
C HIS A 292 -20.67 18.12 -13.61
N ILE A 293 -20.30 18.52 -12.40
CA ILE A 293 -20.38 17.66 -11.20
C ILE A 293 -21.81 17.18 -10.91
N ASP A 294 -22.83 17.99 -11.19
CA ASP A 294 -24.24 17.61 -10.96
C ASP A 294 -24.71 16.49 -11.86
N GLU A 295 -24.39 16.60 -13.14
CA GLU A 295 -24.77 15.60 -14.15
C GLU A 295 -24.08 14.27 -13.84
N CYS A 296 -22.78 14.33 -13.51
CA CYS A 296 -21.99 13.16 -13.16
C CYS A 296 -22.43 12.53 -11.84
N PHE A 297 -22.71 13.33 -10.81
CA PHE A 297 -23.22 12.84 -9.53
C PHE A 297 -24.61 12.20 -9.69
N ALA A 298 -25.51 12.83 -10.44
CA ALA A 298 -26.84 12.28 -10.71
C ALA A 298 -26.75 10.95 -11.47
N PHE A 299 -25.90 10.88 -12.50
CA PHE A 299 -25.67 9.63 -13.24
C PHE A 299 -25.10 8.54 -12.32
N ALA A 300 -24.10 8.87 -11.51
CA ALA A 300 -23.44 7.93 -10.62
C ALA A 300 -24.40 7.37 -9.55
N LYS A 301 -25.21 8.25 -8.96
CA LYS A 301 -26.28 7.91 -8.01
C LYS A 301 -27.33 7.01 -8.64
N GLU A 302 -27.88 7.40 -9.78
CA GLU A 302 -28.98 6.66 -10.41
C GLU A 302 -28.53 5.31 -10.97
N SER A 303 -27.25 5.18 -11.33
CA SER A 303 -26.70 3.97 -11.95
C SER A 303 -25.91 3.10 -10.96
N GLY A 304 -25.94 3.41 -9.67
CA GLY A 304 -25.32 2.58 -8.61
C GLY A 304 -23.79 2.53 -8.66
N PHE A 305 -23.15 3.58 -9.19
CA PHE A 305 -21.69 3.72 -9.22
C PHE A 305 -21.11 4.28 -7.91
N MET A 306 -21.96 4.63 -6.95
CA MET A 306 -21.56 5.09 -5.62
C MET A 306 -22.29 4.27 -4.56
N SER A 307 -21.59 3.92 -3.49
CA SER A 307 -22.18 3.33 -2.28
C SER A 307 -23.03 4.36 -1.54
N GLU A 308 -23.92 3.89 -0.66
CA GLU A 308 -24.79 4.73 0.17
C GLU A 308 -23.98 5.77 0.97
N GLN A 309 -22.82 5.37 1.52
CA GLN A 309 -21.94 6.26 2.27
C GLN A 309 -21.31 7.33 1.36
N GLU A 310 -20.77 6.94 0.20
CA GLU A 310 -20.20 7.89 -0.76
C GLU A 310 -21.26 8.89 -1.26
N LEU A 311 -22.51 8.44 -1.41
CA LEU A 311 -23.62 9.32 -1.73
C LEU A 311 -23.90 10.33 -0.62
N GLN A 312 -23.99 9.88 0.64
CA GLN A 312 -24.21 10.77 1.78
C GLN A 312 -23.10 11.81 1.95
N GLU A 313 -21.84 11.41 1.76
CA GLU A 313 -20.69 12.32 1.78
C GLU A 313 -20.76 13.31 0.62
N ALA A 314 -20.97 12.84 -0.61
CA ALA A 314 -21.08 13.70 -1.78
C ALA A 314 -22.26 14.68 -1.71
N GLU A 315 -23.42 14.26 -1.21
CA GLU A 315 -24.59 15.14 -0.99
C GLU A 315 -24.31 16.27 0.00
N LYS A 316 -23.45 16.03 0.99
CA LYS A 316 -23.00 17.07 1.94
C LYS A 316 -21.97 18.00 1.31
N PHE A 317 -20.99 17.46 0.57
CA PHE A 317 -19.84 18.23 0.07
C PHE A 317 -20.09 18.99 -1.24
N ILE A 318 -20.87 18.44 -2.18
CA ILE A 318 -21.14 19.08 -3.49
C ILE A 318 -21.75 20.50 -3.31
N PRO A 319 -22.75 20.73 -2.44
CA PRO A 319 -23.29 22.07 -2.21
C PRO A 319 -22.26 23.04 -1.62
N LEU A 320 -21.42 22.58 -0.69
CA LEU A 320 -20.39 23.41 -0.05
C LEU A 320 -19.33 23.85 -1.06
N MET A 321 -18.90 22.93 -1.92
CA MET A 321 -17.95 23.20 -3.00
C MET A 321 -18.49 24.23 -3.99
N LYS A 322 -19.75 24.10 -4.43
CA LYS A 322 -20.37 25.06 -5.36
C LYS A 322 -20.57 26.44 -4.75
N GLN A 323 -20.91 26.50 -3.47
CA GLN A 323 -21.07 27.76 -2.74
C GLN A 323 -19.73 28.42 -2.40
N GLY A 324 -18.59 27.75 -2.69
CA GLY A 324 -17.26 28.21 -2.29
C GLY A 324 -17.08 28.29 -0.78
N LYS A 325 -17.87 27.50 -0.03
CA LYS A 325 -17.84 27.43 1.45
C LYS A 325 -16.86 26.37 1.97
N THR A 326 -16.07 25.77 1.10
CA THR A 326 -14.97 24.89 1.46
C THR A 326 -13.80 25.70 2.05
N PRO A 327 -12.94 25.11 2.89
CA PRO A 327 -11.78 25.80 3.46
C PRO A 327 -10.90 26.40 2.35
N GLY A 328 -10.61 27.70 2.43
CA GLY A 328 -9.81 28.38 1.40
C GLY A 328 -10.46 28.46 0.01
N GLY A 329 -11.74 28.12 -0.14
CA GLY A 329 -12.43 28.10 -1.43
C GLY A 329 -11.93 27.02 -2.39
N CYS A 330 -11.29 25.97 -1.87
CA CYS A 330 -10.79 24.85 -2.65
C CYS A 330 -11.94 24.14 -3.42
N LYS A 331 -11.66 23.71 -4.65
CA LYS A 331 -12.64 23.04 -5.54
C LYS A 331 -12.36 21.56 -5.78
N THR A 332 -11.27 21.04 -5.23
CA THR A 332 -10.90 19.62 -5.35
C THR A 332 -10.47 19.12 -3.98
N LYS A 333 -10.63 17.81 -3.75
CA LYS A 333 -10.26 17.17 -2.48
C LYS A 333 -8.79 17.44 -2.14
N GLU A 334 -7.90 17.28 -3.11
CA GLU A 334 -6.46 17.45 -2.95
C GLU A 334 -6.10 18.89 -2.58
N ALA A 335 -6.77 19.88 -3.19
CA ALA A 335 -6.56 21.28 -2.86
C ALA A 335 -7.08 21.62 -1.46
N CYS A 336 -8.19 21.01 -1.03
CA CYS A 336 -8.74 21.18 0.32
C CYS A 336 -7.84 20.54 1.38
N GLU A 337 -7.35 19.32 1.12
CA GLU A 337 -6.40 18.62 1.98
C GLU A 337 -5.12 19.43 2.13
N ALA A 338 -4.51 19.87 1.02
CA ALA A 338 -3.30 20.70 1.06
C ALA A 338 -3.52 22.03 1.81
N PHE A 339 -4.69 22.67 1.63
CA PHE A 339 -5.04 23.87 2.40
C PHE A 339 -5.12 23.58 3.90
N CYS A 340 -5.72 22.47 4.30
CA CYS A 340 -5.90 22.09 5.71
C CYS A 340 -4.66 21.45 6.37
N GLU A 341 -3.70 20.99 5.58
CA GLU A 341 -2.40 20.52 6.07
C GLU A 341 -1.49 21.67 6.50
N ASP A 342 -1.70 22.88 6.00
CA ASP A 342 -1.00 24.08 6.44
C ASP A 342 -1.43 24.47 7.87
N GLU A 343 -0.46 24.58 8.78
CA GLU A 343 -0.71 24.92 10.19
C GLU A 343 -1.42 26.25 10.38
N ASN A 344 -1.23 27.20 9.47
CA ASN A 344 -1.86 28.51 9.52
C ASN A 344 -3.36 28.45 9.18
N ASN A 345 -3.80 27.38 8.54
CA ASN A 345 -5.18 27.18 8.10
C ASN A 345 -5.95 26.20 9.00
N PHE A 346 -5.30 25.59 9.99
CA PHE A 346 -5.88 24.58 10.85
C PHE A 346 -7.20 25.02 11.49
N ASP A 347 -7.24 26.19 12.13
CA ASP A 347 -8.45 26.69 12.79
C ASP A 347 -9.58 26.96 11.79
N THR A 348 -9.23 27.37 10.55
CA THR A 348 -10.22 27.55 9.47
C THR A 348 -10.84 26.21 9.08
N CYS A 349 -10.03 25.15 8.99
CA CYS A 349 -10.50 23.82 8.63
C CYS A 349 -11.30 23.15 9.75
N VAL A 350 -10.91 23.35 11.02
CA VAL A 350 -11.72 22.90 12.17
C VAL A 350 -13.07 23.62 12.19
N ALA A 351 -13.08 24.94 12.04
CA ALA A 351 -14.34 25.70 12.02
C ALA A 351 -15.27 25.24 10.90
N PHE A 352 -14.72 24.99 9.70
CA PHE A 352 -15.47 24.40 8.59
C PHE A 352 -16.00 23.01 8.95
N ALA A 353 -15.17 22.12 9.50
CA ALA A 353 -15.57 20.76 9.83
C ALA A 353 -16.63 20.73 10.95
N GLU A 354 -16.58 21.66 11.90
CA GLU A 354 -17.63 21.87 12.90
C GLU A 354 -18.94 22.36 12.25
N GLU A 355 -18.89 23.39 11.41
CA GLU A 355 -20.07 23.97 10.74
C GLU A 355 -20.73 22.98 9.76
N ALA A 356 -19.93 22.21 9.03
CA ALA A 356 -20.39 21.20 8.09
C ALA A 356 -20.87 19.90 8.79
N GLY A 357 -20.77 19.82 10.12
CA GLY A 357 -21.17 18.63 10.89
C GLY A 357 -20.31 17.40 10.59
N LEU A 358 -19.04 17.61 10.23
CA LEU A 358 -18.06 16.58 9.89
C LEU A 358 -17.27 16.08 11.10
N LEU A 359 -17.36 16.79 12.24
CA LEU A 359 -16.74 16.39 13.50
C LEU A 359 -17.79 15.85 14.48
N SER A 360 -17.51 14.67 15.05
CA SER A 360 -18.22 14.17 16.22
C SER A 360 -17.91 15.03 17.46
N ASP A 361 -18.74 14.93 18.49
CA ASP A 361 -18.53 15.70 19.72
C ASP A 361 -17.25 15.30 20.45
N GLN A 362 -16.88 14.02 20.41
CA GLN A 362 -15.61 13.52 20.94
C GLN A 362 -14.41 14.12 20.19
N GLU A 363 -14.44 14.16 18.86
CA GLU A 363 -13.38 14.77 18.04
C GLU A 363 -13.23 16.28 18.33
N LYS A 364 -14.36 17.00 18.50
CA LYS A 364 -14.33 18.42 18.90
C LYS A 364 -13.65 18.62 20.24
N GLU A 365 -13.92 17.76 21.22
CA GLU A 365 -13.26 17.84 22.54
C GLU A 365 -11.76 17.60 22.44
N ILE A 366 -11.34 16.60 21.67
CA ILE A 366 -9.92 16.29 21.47
C ILE A 366 -9.22 17.46 20.77
N ILE A 367 -9.81 18.03 19.72
CA ILE A 367 -9.26 19.18 19.01
C ILE A 367 -9.12 20.38 19.95
N LYS A 368 -10.11 20.64 20.82
CA LYS A 368 -10.05 21.71 21.83
C LYS A 368 -8.98 21.47 22.88
N LYS A 369 -8.82 20.23 23.35
CA LYS A 369 -7.81 19.87 24.36
C LYS A 369 -6.39 19.96 23.81
N THR A 370 -6.19 19.54 22.56
CA THR A 370 -4.86 19.42 21.95
C THR A 370 -4.46 20.63 21.13
N GLY A 371 -5.38 21.55 20.86
CA GLY A 371 -5.18 22.63 19.88
C GLY A 371 -4.88 22.09 18.48
N GLY A 372 -5.43 20.92 18.16
CA GLY A 372 -5.21 20.26 16.88
C GLY A 372 -3.86 19.60 16.67
N LYS A 373 -3.05 19.50 17.72
CA LYS A 373 -1.71 18.92 17.65
C LYS A 373 -1.75 17.48 18.12
N GLY A 374 -1.16 16.60 17.33
CA GLY A 374 -0.92 15.22 17.72
C GLY A 374 0.31 15.07 18.62
N PRO A 375 0.74 13.83 18.87
CA PRO A 375 1.91 13.53 19.68
C PRO A 375 3.17 14.20 19.14
N GLY A 376 4.02 14.72 20.04
CA GLY A 376 5.21 15.48 19.65
C GLY A 376 4.93 16.80 18.93
N GLY A 377 3.68 17.26 18.89
CA GLY A 377 3.28 18.50 18.22
C GLY A 377 3.04 18.35 16.71
N CYS A 378 3.00 17.13 16.18
CA CYS A 378 2.71 16.85 14.78
C CYS A 378 1.29 17.32 14.38
N ARG A 379 1.03 17.44 13.07
CA ARG A 379 -0.31 17.70 12.52
C ARG A 379 -0.57 16.89 11.26
N GLY A 380 -1.85 16.58 11.02
CA GLY A 380 -2.29 15.85 9.83
C GLY A 380 -1.55 14.53 9.62
N ARG A 381 -1.18 14.25 8.37
CA ARG A 381 -0.47 13.01 8.00
C ARG A 381 0.92 12.87 8.62
N ALA A 382 1.56 13.98 9.03
CA ALA A 382 2.86 13.93 9.70
C ALA A 382 2.81 13.19 11.05
N CYS A 383 1.64 13.14 11.70
CA CYS A 383 1.46 12.37 12.94
C CYS A 383 1.59 10.86 12.74
N GLN A 384 1.15 10.37 11.59
CA GLN A 384 1.30 8.96 11.24
C GLN A 384 2.79 8.61 11.12
N THR A 385 3.56 9.38 10.36
CA THR A 385 5.02 9.20 10.25
C THR A 385 5.71 9.35 11.61
N PHE A 386 5.29 10.33 12.42
CA PHE A 386 5.85 10.53 13.76
C PHE A 386 5.65 9.29 14.64
N CYS A 387 4.45 8.71 14.68
CA CYS A 387 4.15 7.53 15.51
C CYS A 387 4.64 6.20 14.93
N GLN A 388 4.86 6.11 13.62
CA GLN A 388 5.51 4.95 13.00
C GLN A 388 6.97 4.82 13.39
N ASN A 389 7.62 5.90 13.84
CA ASN A 389 8.97 5.85 14.37
C ASN A 389 8.97 5.17 15.76
N PRO A 390 9.68 4.04 15.97
CA PRO A 390 9.74 3.34 17.25
C PRO A 390 10.19 4.24 18.42
N ALA A 391 11.05 5.23 18.16
CA ALA A 391 11.54 6.16 19.19
C ALA A 391 10.44 7.08 19.76
N ASN A 392 9.32 7.23 19.05
CA ASN A 392 8.23 8.13 19.42
C ASN A 392 7.00 7.38 19.99
N GLN A 393 7.06 6.05 20.09
CA GLN A 393 5.91 5.23 20.48
C GLN A 393 5.40 5.55 21.88
N GLU A 394 6.30 5.79 22.83
CA GLU A 394 5.94 6.19 24.19
C GLU A 394 5.20 7.53 24.19
N VAL A 395 5.67 8.50 23.39
CA VAL A 395 5.03 9.82 23.25
C VAL A 395 3.64 9.68 22.62
N CYS A 396 3.49 8.82 21.61
CA CYS A 396 2.21 8.56 20.96
C CYS A 396 1.21 7.84 21.87
N LEU A 397 1.67 6.85 22.63
CA LEU A 397 0.84 6.13 23.60
C LEU A 397 0.39 7.05 24.73
N ALA A 398 1.31 7.83 25.31
CA ALA A 398 1.00 8.79 26.37
C ALA A 398 -0.01 9.82 25.87
N PHE A 399 0.21 10.37 24.68
CA PHE A 399 -0.75 11.29 24.06
C PHE A 399 -2.13 10.67 23.88
N ALA A 400 -2.18 9.43 23.39
CA ALA A 400 -3.44 8.72 23.17
C ALA A 400 -4.18 8.46 24.48
N LYS A 401 -3.47 8.09 25.55
CA LYS A 401 -4.03 7.92 26.90
C LYS A 401 -4.52 9.26 27.48
N ASP A 402 -3.68 10.29 27.47
CA ASP A 402 -3.98 11.60 28.07
C ASP A 402 -5.16 12.31 27.39
N ASN A 403 -5.42 11.99 26.11
CA ASN A 403 -6.53 12.56 25.34
C ASN A 403 -7.72 11.61 25.18
N GLY A 404 -7.72 10.47 25.87
CA GLY A 404 -8.84 9.51 25.84
C GLY A 404 -9.09 8.89 24.47
N LEU A 405 -8.05 8.75 23.66
CA LEU A 405 -8.08 8.03 22.37
C LEU A 405 -8.01 6.50 22.57
N ILE A 406 -7.64 6.05 23.78
CA ILE A 406 -7.63 4.65 24.20
C ILE A 406 -8.57 4.54 25.39
N SER A 407 -9.50 3.58 25.37
CA SER A 407 -10.38 3.36 26.51
C SER A 407 -9.61 2.78 27.70
N GLU A 408 -10.08 3.02 28.92
CA GLU A 408 -9.50 2.41 30.13
C GLU A 408 -9.56 0.87 30.09
N GLU A 409 -10.57 0.30 29.42
CA GLU A 409 -10.71 -1.14 29.23
C GLU A 409 -9.65 -1.69 28.26
N ASP A 410 -9.37 -0.99 27.17
CA ASP A 410 -8.30 -1.37 26.23
C ASP A 410 -6.91 -1.20 26.85
N LEU A 411 -6.71 -0.17 27.67
CA LEU A 411 -5.50 0.01 28.47
C LEU A 411 -5.29 -1.17 29.42
N LYS A 412 -6.34 -1.55 30.17
CA LYS A 412 -6.27 -2.69 31.09
C LYS A 412 -5.98 -4.01 30.37
N ARG A 413 -6.61 -4.22 29.21
CA ARG A 413 -6.37 -5.40 28.35
C ARG A 413 -4.93 -5.44 27.86
N ALA A 414 -4.37 -4.29 27.45
CA ALA A 414 -2.97 -4.19 27.06
C ALA A 414 -2.02 -4.48 28.23
N GLU A 415 -2.30 -3.97 29.43
CA GLU A 415 -1.53 -4.23 30.64
C GLU A 415 -1.55 -5.72 31.06
N GLU A 416 -2.72 -6.35 31.00
CA GLU A 416 -2.90 -7.78 31.29
C GLU A 416 -2.17 -8.65 30.26
N GLY A 417 -2.26 -8.32 28.97
CA GLY A 417 -1.52 -8.98 27.90
C GLY A 417 0.00 -8.88 28.08
N MET A 418 0.50 -7.70 28.49
CA MET A 418 1.92 -7.48 28.78
C MET A 418 2.40 -8.25 30.02
N LYS A 419 1.58 -8.33 31.06
CA LYS A 419 1.87 -9.14 32.26
C LYS A 419 1.98 -10.62 31.89
N PHE A 420 1.02 -11.13 31.13
CA PHE A 420 1.03 -12.51 30.64
C PHE A 420 2.26 -12.80 29.77
N MET A 421 2.64 -11.91 28.86
CA MET A 421 3.87 -12.07 28.07
C MET A 421 5.14 -12.09 28.93
N ARG A 422 5.24 -11.22 29.94
CA ARG A 422 6.38 -11.21 30.87
C ARG A 422 6.49 -12.52 31.64
N GLU A 423 5.40 -12.97 32.23
CA GLU A 423 5.35 -14.23 32.99
C GLU A 423 5.63 -15.43 32.08
N SER A 424 5.15 -15.41 30.84
CA SER A 424 5.44 -16.45 29.84
C SER A 424 6.92 -16.48 29.47
N LEU A 425 7.57 -15.32 29.34
CA LEU A 425 8.99 -15.23 28.99
C LEU A 425 9.92 -15.59 30.16
N GLU A 426 9.52 -15.29 31.40
CA GLU A 426 10.26 -15.69 32.60
C GLU A 426 10.31 -17.21 32.77
N ASN A 427 9.24 -17.90 32.35
CA ASN A 427 9.13 -19.36 32.39
C ASN A 427 9.54 -20.05 31.08
N ALA A 428 9.95 -19.29 30.06
CA ALA A 428 10.36 -19.83 28.77
C ALA A 428 11.76 -20.48 28.83
N ASP A 429 12.01 -21.42 27.93
CA ASP A 429 13.34 -22.02 27.75
C ASP A 429 14.41 -20.96 27.49
N PRO A 430 15.66 -21.15 27.96
CA PRO A 430 16.72 -20.15 27.83
C PRO A 430 16.96 -19.66 26.39
N GLY A 431 16.84 -20.56 25.40
CA GLY A 431 16.96 -20.20 23.98
C GLY A 431 15.82 -19.30 23.50
N VAL A 432 14.59 -19.55 23.98
CA VAL A 432 13.41 -18.74 23.66
C VAL A 432 13.55 -17.36 24.26
N LYS A 433 14.01 -17.29 25.50
CA LYS A 433 14.28 -16.05 26.20
C LYS A 433 15.33 -15.20 25.49
N GLU A 434 16.46 -15.79 25.12
CA GLU A 434 17.55 -15.10 24.41
C GLU A 434 17.10 -14.58 23.04
N CYS A 435 16.31 -15.37 22.31
CA CYS A 435 15.82 -14.99 21.01
C CYS A 435 14.76 -13.87 21.06
N VAL A 436 13.83 -13.92 22.02
CA VAL A 436 12.86 -12.85 22.26
C VAL A 436 13.56 -11.57 22.75
N GLU A 437 14.56 -11.69 23.63
CA GLU A 437 15.42 -10.57 24.07
C GLU A 437 16.18 -9.92 22.91
N LYS A 438 16.54 -10.70 21.88
CA LYS A 438 17.19 -10.20 20.65
C LYS A 438 16.22 -9.44 19.73
N ILE A 439 14.93 -9.74 19.78
CA ILE A 439 13.90 -9.11 18.95
C ILE A 439 13.36 -7.83 19.59
N ILE A 440 13.14 -7.87 20.91
CA ILE A 440 12.54 -6.77 21.67
C ILE A 440 13.62 -5.82 22.25
N GLY A 441 14.88 -6.28 22.30
CA GLY A 441 16.01 -5.56 22.90
C GLY A 441 16.03 -5.67 24.43
N ALA A 442 17.22 -5.84 25.01
CA ALA A 442 17.42 -6.02 26.45
C ALA A 442 16.69 -5.02 27.39
N PRO A 443 16.47 -3.73 27.06
CA PRO A 443 15.75 -2.80 27.94
C PRO A 443 14.23 -3.01 28.01
N GLY A 444 13.62 -3.75 27.08
CA GLY A 444 12.17 -3.95 27.00
C GLY A 444 11.63 -4.94 28.04
N ILE A 445 12.49 -5.80 28.59
CA ILE A 445 12.10 -6.87 29.52
C ILE A 445 12.61 -6.58 30.95
N SER A 446 13.78 -5.93 31.09
CA SER A 446 14.41 -5.69 32.39
C SER A 446 14.05 -4.34 33.05
N GLY A 447 13.06 -3.61 32.53
CA GLY A 447 12.59 -2.36 33.11
C GLY A 447 11.76 -2.61 34.37
N GLN A 448 12.33 -2.33 35.55
CA GLN A 448 11.73 -2.52 36.87
C GLN A 448 10.59 -1.51 37.20
N GLU A 449 10.03 -0.82 36.20
CA GLU A 449 8.93 0.15 36.38
C GLU A 449 7.80 -0.14 35.38
N PRO A 450 6.54 -0.29 35.83
CA PRO A 450 5.40 -0.38 34.92
C PRO A 450 5.31 0.91 34.11
N GLY A 451 5.46 0.81 32.78
CA GLY A 451 5.19 1.90 31.83
C GLY A 451 6.38 2.58 31.16
N LYS A 452 7.64 2.18 31.41
CA LYS A 452 8.80 3.01 31.01
C LYS A 452 9.76 2.47 29.94
N ASN A 453 9.34 1.50 29.12
CA ASN A 453 10.05 1.06 27.91
C ASN A 453 9.11 0.17 27.06
N LEU A 454 7.88 0.62 26.81
CA LEU A 454 6.99 -0.07 25.88
C LEU A 454 7.27 0.40 24.46
N SER A 455 8.21 -0.27 23.79
CA SER A 455 8.26 -0.21 22.33
C SER A 455 7.27 -1.22 21.79
N PHE A 456 6.06 -0.76 21.45
CA PHE A 456 5.10 -1.51 20.63
C PHE A 456 5.65 -1.59 19.21
N GLY A 457 6.68 -2.39 18.95
CA GLY A 457 7.14 -2.55 17.58
C GLY A 457 6.00 -3.01 16.68
N GLY A 458 5.99 -2.51 15.44
CA GLY A 458 4.90 -2.69 14.50
C GLY A 458 4.69 -4.16 14.08
N PRO A 459 3.93 -4.39 12.99
CA PRO A 459 3.60 -5.74 12.49
C PRO A 459 4.80 -6.68 12.34
N GLU A 460 5.99 -6.12 12.11
CA GLU A 460 7.28 -6.82 12.02
C GLU A 460 7.69 -7.62 13.27
N ILE A 461 7.21 -7.26 14.47
CA ILE A 461 7.51 -8.05 15.69
C ILE A 461 6.92 -9.45 15.57
N GLY A 462 5.71 -9.58 15.02
CA GLY A 462 5.05 -10.87 14.88
C GLY A 462 5.81 -11.82 13.96
N GLU A 463 6.39 -11.31 12.87
CA GLU A 463 7.22 -12.10 11.96
C GLU A 463 8.55 -12.51 12.62
N LYS A 464 9.21 -11.57 13.31
CA LYS A 464 10.45 -11.86 14.03
C LYS A 464 10.22 -12.88 15.15
N MET A 465 9.09 -12.80 15.86
CA MET A 465 8.70 -13.76 16.91
C MET A 465 8.42 -15.15 16.32
N ARG A 466 7.87 -15.22 15.10
CA ARG A 466 7.67 -16.47 14.36
C ARG A 466 8.99 -17.08 13.93
N GLU A 467 9.87 -16.30 13.29
CA GLU A 467 11.23 -16.71 12.92
C GLU A 467 12.01 -17.19 14.14
N CYS A 468 11.83 -16.54 15.29
CA CYS A 468 12.43 -16.93 16.56
C CYS A 468 12.08 -18.37 16.94
N ILE A 469 10.78 -18.66 17.01
CA ILE A 469 10.25 -19.98 17.37
C ILE A 469 10.69 -21.03 16.35
N GLU A 470 10.67 -20.71 15.06
CA GLU A 470 11.12 -21.59 13.98
C GLU A 470 12.63 -21.84 13.97
N SER A 471 13.43 -20.88 14.43
CA SER A 471 14.89 -20.98 14.48
C SER A 471 15.39 -21.97 15.55
N MET A 472 14.57 -22.23 16.58
CA MET A 472 14.87 -23.12 17.69
C MET A 472 14.41 -24.57 17.50
N LEU A 473 13.68 -24.85 16.44
CA LEU A 473 13.33 -26.21 16.05
C LEU A 473 14.52 -26.87 15.33
N PRO A 474 14.89 -28.11 15.69
CA PRO A 474 15.84 -28.90 14.90
C PRO A 474 15.39 -28.97 13.43
N GLU A 475 16.34 -28.94 12.47
CA GLU A 475 16.08 -29.01 11.02
C GLU A 475 15.09 -30.12 10.64
N GLU A 476 15.17 -31.25 11.36
CA GLU A 476 14.37 -32.45 11.14
C GLU A 476 12.92 -32.35 11.65
N MET A 477 12.60 -31.33 12.45
CA MET A 477 11.28 -31.12 13.04
C MET A 477 10.60 -29.79 12.64
N ARG A 478 11.20 -29.01 11.74
CA ARG A 478 10.50 -27.91 11.07
C ARG A 478 9.35 -28.47 10.24
N GLY A 479 8.12 -28.09 10.58
CA GLY A 479 6.90 -28.58 9.93
C GLY A 479 6.32 -29.89 10.49
N GLN A 480 6.87 -30.43 11.58
CA GLN A 480 6.32 -31.62 12.27
C GLN A 480 6.37 -31.43 13.79
N PHE A 481 5.42 -30.72 14.38
CA PHE A 481 5.20 -30.81 15.83
C PHE A 481 3.71 -30.92 16.15
N LYS A 482 3.32 -32.12 16.63
CA LYS A 482 2.21 -32.30 17.56
C LYS A 482 2.81 -32.25 18.96
N PHE A 483 2.32 -31.34 19.81
CA PHE A 483 2.71 -31.29 21.22
C PHE A 483 2.17 -32.52 21.95
N GLU A 484 3.06 -33.45 22.35
CA GLU A 484 2.74 -34.46 23.36
C GLU A 484 3.55 -34.19 24.64
N GLY A 485 2.84 -33.64 25.62
CA GLY A 485 2.96 -33.93 27.06
C GLY A 485 4.33 -33.85 27.76
N SER A 486 4.53 -32.77 28.52
CA SER A 486 5.08 -32.88 29.89
C SER A 486 4.74 -31.68 30.76
N GLY A 487 3.90 -31.87 31.78
CA GLY A 487 3.84 -31.02 32.98
C GLY A 487 2.63 -30.12 33.21
N PHE A 488 1.67 -30.05 32.28
CA PHE A 488 0.46 -29.25 32.47
C PHE A 488 -0.56 -29.99 33.36
N GLU A 489 -0.97 -29.36 34.46
CA GLU A 489 -2.04 -29.84 35.35
C GLU A 489 -3.02 -28.66 35.58
N GLY A 490 -4.17 -28.70 34.91
CA GLY A 490 -5.19 -27.64 34.94
C GLY A 490 -6.19 -27.79 36.10
N PRO A 491 -7.23 -26.93 36.16
CA PRO A 491 -8.24 -26.96 37.22
C PRO A 491 -8.83 -28.37 37.39
N GLY A 492 -8.91 -28.86 38.63
CA GLY A 492 -9.37 -30.22 38.91
C GLY A 492 -8.36 -31.33 38.63
N GLY A 493 -7.12 -31.00 38.25
CA GLY A 493 -6.05 -31.98 37.98
C GLY A 493 -6.03 -32.51 36.55
N CYS A 494 -6.72 -31.85 35.62
CA CYS A 494 -6.79 -32.26 34.21
C CYS A 494 -5.42 -32.11 33.50
N LYS A 495 -5.04 -33.08 32.66
CA LYS A 495 -3.71 -33.13 32.02
C LYS A 495 -3.74 -33.01 30.50
N SER A 496 -4.93 -33.08 29.91
CA SER A 496 -5.15 -32.83 28.50
C SER A 496 -6.21 -31.76 28.28
N ARG A 497 -6.22 -31.19 27.07
CA ARG A 497 -7.23 -30.21 26.66
C ARG A 497 -8.63 -30.79 26.80
N GLU A 498 -8.87 -32.02 26.36
CA GLU A 498 -10.19 -32.65 26.48
C GLU A 498 -10.60 -32.88 27.95
N GLU A 499 -9.67 -33.27 28.82
CA GLU A 499 -9.94 -33.40 30.25
C GLU A 499 -10.28 -32.05 30.89
N CYS A 500 -9.55 -30.99 30.53
CA CYS A 500 -9.79 -29.66 31.07
C CYS A 500 -11.09 -29.06 30.55
N GLU A 501 -11.42 -29.26 29.27
CA GLU A 501 -12.69 -28.85 28.68
C GLU A 501 -13.87 -29.59 29.34
N ALA A 502 -13.76 -30.91 29.52
CA ALA A 502 -14.80 -31.69 30.20
C ALA A 502 -14.97 -31.28 31.68
N TYR A 503 -13.86 -31.04 32.38
CA TYR A 503 -13.87 -30.58 33.76
C TYR A 503 -14.50 -29.20 33.88
N CYS A 504 -14.11 -28.22 33.06
CA CYS A 504 -14.64 -26.87 33.10
C CYS A 504 -16.08 -26.77 32.60
N THR A 505 -16.50 -27.66 31.69
CA THR A 505 -17.92 -27.81 31.30
C THR A 505 -18.78 -28.21 32.50
N SER A 506 -18.24 -29.06 33.38
CA SER A 506 -18.97 -29.56 34.56
C SER A 506 -18.76 -28.70 35.81
N ASN A 507 -17.69 -27.88 35.84
CA ASN A 507 -17.27 -27.09 36.99
C ASN A 507 -16.87 -25.66 36.57
N PRO A 508 -17.79 -24.88 35.98
CA PRO A 508 -17.49 -23.56 35.41
C PRO A 508 -16.98 -22.55 36.44
N GLU A 509 -17.50 -22.59 37.67
CA GLU A 509 -17.03 -21.73 38.77
C GLU A 509 -15.60 -22.06 39.21
N ALA A 510 -15.22 -23.35 39.18
CA ALA A 510 -13.86 -23.78 39.53
C ALA A 510 -12.82 -23.38 38.48
N CYS A 511 -13.25 -23.14 37.25
CA CYS A 511 -12.41 -22.65 36.15
C CYS A 511 -12.44 -21.11 36.00
N GLY A 512 -13.00 -20.39 36.97
CA GLY A 512 -13.01 -18.91 36.98
C GLY A 512 -14.03 -18.26 36.05
N PHE A 513 -14.95 -19.01 35.45
CA PHE A 513 -16.02 -18.49 34.62
C PHE A 513 -17.24 -18.11 35.47
N GLY A 514 -17.06 -17.09 36.30
CA GLY A 514 -18.13 -16.50 37.11
C GLY A 514 -18.62 -15.19 36.52
N GLY A 515 -19.68 -15.24 35.71
CA GLY A 515 -20.60 -14.12 35.47
C GLY A 515 -20.08 -12.94 34.64
N GLY A 516 -20.28 -13.03 33.33
CA GLY A 516 -20.17 -11.91 32.40
C GLY A 516 -20.23 -12.45 30.98
N ASP A 517 -21.26 -12.07 30.23
CA ASP A 517 -21.37 -12.33 28.80
C ASP A 517 -20.03 -12.01 28.12
N PHE A 518 -19.40 -13.01 27.53
CA PHE A 518 -18.36 -12.77 26.53
C PHE A 518 -19.06 -12.18 25.30
N PRO A 519 -18.80 -10.92 24.91
CA PRO A 519 -19.14 -10.51 23.56
C PRO A 519 -18.08 -11.16 22.68
N THR A 520 -18.42 -12.28 22.05
CA THR A 520 -17.79 -12.62 20.77
C THR A 520 -18.26 -11.55 19.81
N ASP A 521 -17.52 -10.45 19.73
CA ASP A 521 -17.69 -9.48 18.67
C ASP A 521 -17.30 -10.17 17.35
N PRO A 522 -18.25 -10.44 16.44
CA PRO A 522 -17.96 -11.13 15.19
C PRO A 522 -17.16 -10.24 14.22
N GLY A 523 -17.18 -8.91 14.42
CA GLY A 523 -16.60 -7.95 13.50
C GLY A 523 -15.10 -7.72 13.65
N THR A 524 -14.57 -7.71 14.88
CA THR A 524 -13.15 -7.38 15.12
C THR A 524 -12.20 -8.48 14.70
N SER A 525 -12.46 -9.74 15.09
CA SER A 525 -11.60 -10.86 14.70
C SER A 525 -11.64 -11.15 13.19
N PHE A 526 -12.79 -10.93 12.54
CA PHE A 526 -12.92 -11.12 11.10
C PHE A 526 -12.10 -10.09 10.29
N LEU A 527 -12.10 -8.81 10.72
CA LEU A 527 -11.35 -7.74 10.05
C LEU A 527 -9.83 -7.86 10.16
N GLU A 528 -9.33 -8.64 11.12
CA GLU A 528 -7.90 -8.97 11.24
C GLU A 528 -7.40 -9.83 10.07
N CYS A 529 -8.25 -10.74 9.57
CA CYS A 529 -7.91 -11.66 8.48
C CYS A 529 -8.51 -11.28 7.14
N VAL A 530 -9.59 -10.50 7.12
CA VAL A 530 -10.35 -10.17 5.90
C VAL A 530 -10.73 -8.69 5.93
N SER A 531 -10.07 -7.90 5.10
CA SER A 531 -10.35 -6.47 4.95
C SER A 531 -11.13 -6.19 3.65
N LYS A 532 -11.97 -5.16 3.65
CA LYS A 532 -12.69 -4.74 2.43
C LYS A 532 -11.71 -4.44 1.29
N GLY A 533 -11.96 -5.02 0.11
CA GLY A 533 -11.11 -4.92 -1.06
C GLY A 533 -9.93 -5.90 -1.10
N MET A 534 -9.78 -6.77 -0.08
CA MET A 534 -8.76 -7.82 -0.09
C MET A 534 -9.09 -8.87 -1.15
N SER A 535 -8.10 -9.29 -1.95
CA SER A 535 -8.23 -10.40 -2.89
C SER A 535 -8.08 -11.75 -2.18
N ALA A 536 -8.87 -12.73 -2.60
CA ALA A 536 -8.87 -14.07 -2.06
C ALA A 536 -7.57 -14.79 -2.39
N SER A 537 -7.05 -15.50 -1.40
CA SER A 537 -5.95 -16.46 -1.53
C SER A 537 -6.44 -17.81 -1.01
N TYR A 538 -7.54 -18.29 -1.62
CA TYR A 538 -8.34 -19.38 -1.07
C TYR A 538 -7.52 -20.54 -0.54
N VAL A 539 -8.02 -21.17 0.51
CA VAL A 539 -7.50 -22.44 1.00
C VAL A 539 -8.64 -23.43 1.19
N CYS A 540 -8.38 -24.68 0.88
CA CYS A 540 -9.28 -25.77 1.21
C CYS A 540 -8.92 -26.32 2.58
N GLY A 541 -9.89 -26.40 3.47
CA GLY A 541 -9.66 -26.97 4.79
C GLY A 541 -10.85 -27.72 5.35
N ILE A 542 -10.62 -28.46 6.42
CA ILE A 542 -11.60 -29.35 7.04
C ILE A 542 -11.69 -29.06 8.55
N ASN A 543 -12.82 -29.39 9.16
CA ASN A 543 -13.07 -29.29 10.61
C ASN A 543 -13.01 -27.86 11.19
N GLY A 544 -13.33 -26.83 10.39
CA GLY A 544 -13.44 -25.46 10.91
C GLY A 544 -14.69 -25.24 11.78
N LYS A 545 -14.59 -24.29 12.70
CA LYS A 545 -15.66 -23.82 13.59
C LYS A 545 -16.84 -23.33 12.74
N GLY A 546 -18.04 -23.86 12.99
CA GLY A 546 -19.25 -23.54 12.23
C GLY A 546 -19.45 -24.36 10.94
N ALA A 547 -18.45 -25.10 10.48
CA ALA A 547 -18.60 -26.04 9.36
C ALA A 547 -19.00 -27.45 9.86
N PRO A 548 -19.74 -28.25 9.06
CA PRO A 548 -20.00 -29.64 9.40
C PRO A 548 -18.70 -30.44 9.54
N SER A 549 -18.58 -31.24 10.61
CA SER A 549 -17.38 -32.05 10.86
C SER A 549 -17.12 -33.03 9.71
N GLY A 550 -15.87 -33.10 9.25
CA GLY A 550 -15.47 -33.95 8.13
C GLY A 550 -15.82 -33.41 6.74
N VAL A 551 -16.32 -32.18 6.61
CA VAL A 551 -16.62 -31.56 5.30
C VAL A 551 -15.53 -30.56 4.91
N GLU A 552 -14.94 -30.78 3.74
CA GLU A 552 -14.02 -29.84 3.11
C GLU A 552 -14.75 -28.54 2.74
N THR A 553 -14.22 -27.42 3.22
CA THR A 553 -14.78 -26.08 3.06
C THR A 553 -13.72 -25.15 2.49
N THR A 554 -14.11 -24.39 1.46
CA THR A 554 -13.25 -23.37 0.87
C THR A 554 -13.30 -22.11 1.73
N TYR A 555 -12.14 -21.66 2.21
CA TYR A 555 -11.98 -20.43 3.00
C TYR A 555 -11.32 -19.35 2.16
N PHE A 556 -11.73 -18.09 2.37
CA PHE A 556 -11.29 -16.91 1.60
C PHE A 556 -9.76 -16.72 1.59
N ASN A 557 -9.10 -16.99 2.71
CA ASN A 557 -7.64 -17.04 2.82
C ASN A 557 -7.21 -17.91 4.01
N GLU A 558 -5.91 -18.17 4.10
CA GLU A 558 -5.30 -18.95 5.18
C GLU A 558 -5.54 -18.36 6.58
N CYS A 559 -5.46 -17.04 6.73
CA CYS A 559 -5.70 -16.37 8.02
C CYS A 559 -7.11 -16.67 8.53
N HIS A 560 -8.11 -16.51 7.66
CA HIS A 560 -9.51 -16.77 7.96
C HIS A 560 -9.74 -18.26 8.27
N ALA A 561 -9.12 -19.18 7.53
CA ALA A 561 -9.21 -20.61 7.85
C ALA A 561 -8.64 -20.93 9.24
N LYS A 562 -7.48 -20.37 9.58
CA LYS A 562 -6.83 -20.54 10.89
C LYS A 562 -7.66 -19.95 12.02
N GLN A 563 -8.29 -18.80 11.80
CA GLN A 563 -9.20 -18.17 12.77
C GLN A 563 -10.39 -19.08 13.10
N GLN A 564 -10.88 -19.84 12.12
CA GLN A 564 -11.92 -20.84 12.32
C GLN A 564 -11.38 -22.17 12.88
N GLY A 565 -10.08 -22.29 13.19
CA GLY A 565 -9.50 -23.53 13.71
C GLY A 565 -9.49 -24.67 12.70
N THR A 566 -9.54 -24.34 11.40
CA THR A 566 -9.57 -25.30 10.30
C THR A 566 -8.21 -25.96 10.07
N GLU A 567 -8.21 -27.26 9.78
CA GLU A 567 -7.04 -27.96 9.24
C GLU A 567 -6.95 -27.72 7.72
N ILE A 568 -5.94 -26.99 7.27
CA ILE A 568 -5.76 -26.67 5.85
C ILE A 568 -5.20 -27.89 5.12
N LEU A 569 -5.91 -28.33 4.09
CA LEU A 569 -5.55 -29.49 3.27
C LEU A 569 -4.62 -29.09 2.12
N HIS A 570 -4.99 -28.03 1.39
CA HIS A 570 -4.19 -27.49 0.29
C HIS A 570 -4.58 -26.04 -0.04
N GLU A 571 -3.69 -25.35 -0.74
CA GLU A 571 -3.96 -24.03 -1.31
C GLU A 571 -4.96 -24.12 -2.47
N GLY A 572 -5.71 -23.03 -2.69
CA GLY A 572 -6.81 -22.97 -3.64
C GLY A 572 -8.15 -23.45 -3.07
N VAL A 573 -9.18 -23.37 -3.90
CA VAL A 573 -10.53 -23.82 -3.56
C VAL A 573 -10.62 -25.34 -3.44
N CYS A 574 -11.52 -25.87 -2.61
CA CYS A 574 -11.74 -27.32 -2.49
C CYS A 574 -12.21 -27.93 -3.82
N ILE A 575 -11.86 -29.19 -4.06
CA ILE A 575 -12.27 -29.91 -5.27
C ILE A 575 -13.32 -30.95 -4.88
N ARG A 576 -14.60 -30.69 -5.23
CA ARG A 576 -15.71 -31.60 -4.94
C ARG A 576 -16.14 -32.32 -6.21
N ASN A 577 -16.18 -33.66 -6.16
CA ASN A 577 -16.53 -34.51 -7.31
C ASN A 577 -15.70 -34.22 -8.59
N GLY A 578 -14.43 -33.85 -8.42
CA GLY A 578 -13.53 -33.55 -9.54
C GLY A 578 -13.73 -32.17 -10.17
N GLN A 579 -14.52 -31.29 -9.56
CA GLN A 579 -14.67 -29.89 -9.98
C GLN A 579 -14.25 -28.95 -8.84
N PRO A 580 -13.52 -27.86 -9.14
CA PRO A 580 -13.21 -26.84 -8.14
C PRO A 580 -14.51 -26.18 -7.67
N ASP A 581 -14.58 -25.93 -6.36
CA ASP A 581 -15.61 -25.08 -5.77
C ASP A 581 -15.65 -23.74 -6.48
N LYS A 582 -16.86 -23.18 -6.61
CA LYS A 582 -17.09 -21.86 -7.19
C LYS A 582 -17.43 -20.89 -6.06
N PRO A 583 -16.42 -20.29 -5.41
CA PRO A 583 -16.68 -19.31 -4.36
C PRO A 583 -17.45 -18.11 -4.91
N CYS A 584 -18.18 -17.48 -4.01
CA CYS A 584 -19.12 -16.40 -4.32
C CYS A 584 -18.43 -15.08 -4.69
N SER A 585 -17.23 -14.83 -4.16
CA SER A 585 -16.43 -13.67 -4.53
C SER A 585 -14.95 -13.82 -4.17
N ASP A 586 -14.08 -13.46 -5.12
CA ASP A 586 -12.63 -13.34 -5.01
C ASP A 586 -12.19 -12.03 -4.34
N ILE A 587 -13.10 -11.10 -4.08
CA ILE A 587 -12.79 -9.84 -3.38
C ILE A 587 -13.68 -9.73 -2.15
N ALA A 588 -13.07 -9.49 -0.99
CA ALA A 588 -13.83 -9.33 0.24
C ALA A 588 -14.60 -8.00 0.22
N ASP A 589 -15.93 -8.08 0.36
CA ASP A 589 -16.81 -6.95 0.64
C ASP A 589 -17.73 -7.33 1.81
N PRO A 590 -17.23 -7.18 3.06
CA PRO A 590 -17.88 -7.79 4.20
C PRO A 590 -19.28 -7.23 4.46
N VAL A 591 -20.20 -8.12 4.82
CA VAL A 591 -21.58 -7.77 5.18
C VAL A 591 -22.00 -8.45 6.47
N CYS A 592 -22.97 -7.88 7.16
CA CYS A 592 -23.62 -8.54 8.27
C CYS A 592 -24.81 -9.33 7.75
N GLY A 593 -24.81 -10.64 7.96
CA GLY A 593 -25.90 -11.53 7.59
C GLY A 593 -27.08 -11.44 8.54
N ASN A 594 -28.25 -11.91 8.11
CA ASN A 594 -29.45 -12.00 8.94
C ASN A 594 -29.28 -12.94 10.15
N ASP A 595 -28.28 -13.81 10.10
CA ASP A 595 -27.84 -14.68 11.18
C ASP A 595 -26.91 -14.00 12.21
N ASN A 596 -26.66 -12.69 12.05
CA ASN A 596 -25.70 -11.89 12.83
C ASN A 596 -24.23 -12.35 12.69
N ASN A 597 -23.90 -13.11 11.64
CA ASN A 597 -22.53 -13.41 11.29
C ASN A 597 -22.00 -12.45 10.23
N THR A 598 -20.71 -12.11 10.34
CA THR A 598 -20.03 -11.33 9.31
C THR A 598 -19.61 -12.26 8.18
N TRP A 599 -20.06 -11.98 6.97
CA TRP A 599 -19.76 -12.75 5.76
C TRP A 599 -18.80 -11.99 4.86
N VAL A 600 -17.90 -12.71 4.18
CA VAL A 600 -16.89 -12.12 3.27
C VAL A 600 -17.50 -11.40 2.06
N SER A 601 -18.73 -11.74 1.69
CA SER A 601 -19.49 -11.05 0.65
C SER A 601 -21.00 -11.26 0.84
N ALA A 602 -21.80 -10.39 0.21
CA ALA A 602 -23.27 -10.51 0.16
C ALA A 602 -23.75 -11.88 -0.33
N CYS A 603 -23.08 -12.44 -1.34
CA CYS A 603 -23.42 -13.76 -1.88
C CYS A 603 -23.24 -14.88 -0.84
N HIS A 604 -22.18 -14.84 -0.03
CA HIS A 604 -22.01 -15.83 1.05
C HIS A 604 -23.08 -15.66 2.14
N ALA A 605 -23.46 -14.42 2.47
CA ALA A 605 -24.56 -14.17 3.40
C ALA A 605 -25.91 -14.69 2.86
N GLU A 606 -26.16 -14.57 1.55
CA GLU A 606 -27.37 -15.12 0.93
C GLU A 606 -27.39 -16.65 0.91
N ASP A 607 -26.27 -17.28 0.56
CA ASP A 607 -26.18 -18.74 0.42
C ASP A 607 -26.17 -19.46 1.76
N GLN A 608 -25.52 -18.89 2.78
CA GLN A 608 -25.26 -19.54 4.07
C GLN A 608 -25.86 -18.81 5.28
N GLY A 609 -25.97 -17.48 5.23
CA GLY A 609 -26.45 -16.62 6.33
C GLY A 609 -27.92 -16.21 6.26
N GLY A 610 -28.68 -16.69 5.27
CA GLY A 610 -30.09 -16.35 5.08
C GLY A 610 -30.36 -14.92 4.60
N GLY A 611 -29.37 -14.27 3.99
CA GLY A 611 -29.46 -12.92 3.40
C GLY A 611 -28.65 -11.86 4.15
N VAL A 612 -28.58 -10.67 3.57
CA VAL A 612 -27.85 -9.51 4.11
C VAL A 612 -28.76 -8.68 5.00
N GLN A 613 -28.30 -8.35 6.21
CA GLN A 613 -28.96 -7.43 7.14
C GLN A 613 -28.52 -5.98 6.89
N TYR A 614 -27.21 -5.74 6.79
CA TYR A 614 -26.61 -4.45 6.43
C TYR A 614 -25.16 -4.62 5.92
N GLU A 615 -24.65 -3.63 5.21
CA GLU A 615 -23.26 -3.60 4.71
C GLU A 615 -22.25 -3.36 5.84
N GLY A 616 -21.05 -3.94 5.71
CA GLY A 616 -20.01 -3.92 6.73
C GLY A 616 -20.17 -5.04 7.75
N VAL A 617 -19.20 -5.16 8.65
CA VAL A 617 -19.18 -6.24 9.65
C VAL A 617 -20.30 -6.08 10.69
N CYS A 618 -20.76 -7.20 11.26
CA CYS A 618 -21.77 -7.15 12.30
C CYS A 618 -21.26 -6.37 13.51
N LYS A 619 -22.04 -5.36 13.92
CA LYS A 619 -21.87 -4.64 15.17
C LYS A 619 -22.60 -5.47 16.24
N GLY A 620 -21.89 -5.89 17.30
CA GLY A 620 -22.45 -6.72 18.36
C GLY A 620 -23.77 -6.16 18.96
N PRO A 621 -24.54 -6.98 19.71
CA PRO A 621 -25.84 -6.60 20.22
C PRO A 621 -25.74 -5.51 21.30
N GLY A 622 -25.67 -4.26 20.85
CA GLY A 622 -25.64 -3.05 21.68
C GLY A 622 -25.91 -1.75 20.92
N GLY A 623 -26.00 -1.79 19.58
CA GLY A 623 -26.24 -0.60 18.74
C GLY A 623 -27.64 -0.49 18.14
N GLY A 624 -28.61 -1.27 18.64
CA GLY A 624 -30.01 -1.19 18.22
C GLY A 624 -30.73 -0.02 18.88
N GLY A 625 -30.32 1.22 18.58
CA GLY A 625 -31.10 2.40 18.87
C GLY A 625 -32.27 2.49 17.91
N GLY A 626 -33.40 1.89 18.27
CA GLY A 626 -34.67 2.16 17.60
C GLY A 626 -35.01 3.65 17.70
N GLY A 627 -35.38 4.23 16.56
CA GLY A 627 -35.93 5.57 16.47
C GLY A 627 -37.04 5.57 15.44
N ASP A 628 -38.27 5.63 15.95
CA ASP A 628 -39.51 5.96 15.22
C ASP A 628 -39.41 7.25 14.40
#